data_AF-I4B6Q1-F1
#
_entry.id   AF-I4B6Q1-F1
#
_cell.length_a   1.000
_cell.length_b   1.000
_cell.length_c   1.000
_cell.angle_alpha   90.00
_cell.angle_beta   90.00
_cell.angle_gamma   90.00
#
_symmetry.space_group_name_H-M   'P 1'
#
loop_
_entity.id
_entity.type
_entity.pdbx_description
1 polymer ?
#
loop_
_entity_poly.entity_id
_entity_poly.type
_entity_poly.pdbx_seq_one_letter_code
_entity_poly.pdbx_strand_id
1 'polypeptide(L)'
;MFSLQYGVDLICTVSRNSPINQKVRARIKALRGTHGLTQAELAERSGVDYKHIQLLEGKTAPSVRLDTLEKICLGFALKLHEFFDDPVFTHADRIAISGKTKTARK
;
A
#
# COMPACT_ATOMS: atom_id res chain seq x y z
N MET A 1 13.27 29.60 -0.05
CA MET A 1 12.43 29.00 -1.11
C MET A 1 13.37 28.41 -2.15
N PHE A 2 13.53 27.12 -2.39
CA PHE A 2 12.86 25.89 -1.97
C PHE A 2 13.96 24.85 -1.74
N SER A 3 14.11 24.35 -0.51
CA SER A 3 14.98 23.20 -0.24
C SER A 3 14.14 21.95 -0.39
N LEU A 4 14.14 21.35 -1.58
CA LEU A 4 13.49 20.07 -1.83
C LEU A 4 14.38 18.97 -1.27
N GLN A 5 14.28 18.75 0.04
CA GLN A 5 14.81 17.59 0.71
C GLN A 5 13.62 16.66 1.01
N TYR A 6 13.06 16.07 -0.04
CA TYR A 6 12.20 14.90 0.10
C TYR A 6 13.08 13.72 0.46
N GLY A 7 13.53 13.73 1.72
CA GLY A 7 14.08 12.57 2.40
C GLY A 7 13.00 11.50 2.42
N VAL A 8 13.17 10.51 1.54
CA VAL A 8 12.54 9.21 1.65
C VAL A 8 13.04 8.58 2.95
N ASP A 9 12.39 8.90 4.06
CA ASP A 9 12.63 8.24 5.34
C ASP A 9 12.19 6.78 5.24
N LEU A 10 13.09 5.96 4.72
CA LEU A 10 13.77 4.83 5.35
C LEU A 10 13.20 4.27 6.68
N ILE A 11 11.88 4.13 6.84
CA ILE A 11 11.27 3.43 7.99
C ILE A 11 10.18 2.42 7.61
N CYS A 12 10.39 1.68 6.53
CA CYS A 12 9.89 0.30 6.42
C CYS A 12 10.94 -0.66 5.84
N THR A 13 12.20 -0.24 5.83
CA THR A 13 13.31 -1.13 5.53
C THR A 13 13.43 -2.13 6.67
N VAL A 14 13.23 -3.40 6.31
CA VAL A 14 13.22 -4.64 7.10
C VAL A 14 12.09 -4.86 8.13
N SER A 15 10.89 -5.21 7.63
CA SER A 15 10.05 -6.20 8.31
C SER A 15 9.67 -7.34 7.37
N ARG A 16 10.15 -8.55 7.71
CA ARG A 16 9.95 -9.81 6.96
C ARG A 16 8.52 -10.38 7.08
N ASN A 17 7.46 -9.57 7.00
CA ASN A 17 6.07 -10.05 7.01
C ASN A 17 5.26 -9.37 5.89
N SER A 18 4.79 -10.10 4.87
CA SER A 18 3.50 -10.84 4.81
C SER A 18 2.35 -9.96 4.27
N PRO A 19 1.08 -10.39 4.32
CA PRO A 19 0.06 -10.41 3.24
C PRO A 19 -0.15 -9.13 2.41
N ILE A 20 -0.57 -9.29 1.14
CA ILE A 20 -0.90 -8.21 0.17
C ILE A 20 -1.66 -7.02 0.76
N ASN A 21 -2.55 -7.25 1.72
CA ASN A 21 -3.32 -6.22 2.42
C ASN A 21 -2.43 -5.20 3.15
N GLN A 22 -1.30 -5.62 3.71
CA GLN A 22 -0.36 -4.72 4.38
C GLN A 22 0.33 -3.80 3.37
N LYS A 23 0.65 -4.31 2.18
CA LYS A 23 1.20 -3.52 1.07
C LYS A 23 0.19 -2.48 0.57
N VAL A 24 -1.07 -2.90 0.39
CA VAL A 24 -2.18 -1.99 0.02
C VAL A 24 -2.36 -0.89 1.06
N ARG A 25 -2.42 -1.24 2.35
CA ARG A 25 -2.47 -0.27 3.45
C ARG A 25 -1.32 0.73 3.40
N ALA A 26 -0.09 0.24 3.25
CA ALA A 26 1.11 1.08 3.22
C ALA A 26 1.05 2.07 2.04
N ARG A 27 0.62 1.58 0.86
CA ARG A 27 0.43 2.41 -0.33
C ARG A 27 -0.63 3.49 -0.13
N ILE A 28 -1.79 3.16 0.43
CA ILE A 28 -2.86 4.15 0.73
C ILE A 28 -2.32 5.25 1.65
N LYS A 29 -1.64 4.86 2.73
CA LYS A 29 -1.09 5.82 3.70
C LYS A 29 -0.01 6.71 3.08
N ALA A 30 0.83 6.15 2.21
CA ALA A 30 1.86 6.90 1.48
C ALA A 30 1.23 7.91 0.53
N LEU A 31 0.28 7.48 -0.31
CA LEU A 31 -0.45 8.36 -1.23
C LEU A 31 -1.14 9.50 -0.46
N ARG A 32 -1.82 9.17 0.63
CA ARG A 32 -2.46 10.17 1.50
C ARG A 32 -1.47 11.22 2.01
N GLY A 33 -0.28 10.79 2.46
CA GLY A 33 0.80 11.67 2.88
C GLY A 33 1.30 12.57 1.74
N THR A 34 1.51 12.01 0.54
CA THR A 34 1.98 12.79 -0.63
C THR A 34 0.98 13.83 -1.11
N HIS A 35 -0.32 13.55 -0.99
CA HIS A 35 -1.39 14.50 -1.33
C HIS A 35 -1.74 15.46 -0.18
N GLY A 36 -1.09 15.35 0.98
CA GLY A 36 -1.34 16.22 2.14
C GLY A 36 -2.73 16.05 2.76
N LEU A 37 -3.35 14.88 2.60
CA LEU A 37 -4.73 14.65 3.05
C LEU A 37 -4.78 14.06 4.47
N THR A 38 -5.77 14.46 5.23
CA THR A 38 -6.22 13.77 6.44
C THR A 38 -7.04 12.53 6.07
N GLN A 39 -7.26 11.64 7.04
CA GLN A 39 -8.13 10.47 6.82
C GLN A 39 -9.58 10.87 6.53
N ALA A 40 -10.05 11.97 7.13
CA ALA A 40 -11.39 12.52 6.90
C ALA A 40 -11.54 13.07 5.47
N GLU A 41 -10.55 13.84 4.99
CA GLU A 41 -10.57 14.36 3.63
C GLU A 41 -10.49 13.25 2.57
N LEU A 42 -9.71 12.20 2.83
CA LEU A 42 -9.68 11.03 1.94
C LEU A 42 -11.05 10.32 1.92
N ALA A 43 -11.67 10.13 3.08
CA ALA A 43 -12.99 9.52 3.21
C ALA A 43 -14.05 10.30 2.41
N GLU A 44 -14.06 11.63 2.57
CA GLU A 44 -14.95 12.53 1.84
C GLU A 44 -14.75 12.45 0.32
N ARG A 45 -13.49 12.56 -0.15
CA ARG A 45 -13.18 12.52 -1.59
C ARG A 45 -13.47 11.17 -2.23
N SER A 46 -13.29 10.08 -1.49
CA SER A 46 -13.52 8.71 -1.99
C SER A 46 -14.97 8.25 -1.84
N GLY A 47 -15.81 8.99 -1.09
CA GLY A 47 -17.16 8.54 -0.75
C GLY A 47 -17.17 7.26 0.09
N VAL A 48 -16.12 7.05 0.89
CA VAL A 48 -15.96 5.91 1.80
C VAL A 48 -16.12 6.41 3.24
N ASP A 49 -16.70 5.59 4.12
CA ASP A 49 -16.87 5.96 5.52
C ASP A 49 -15.52 6.21 6.22
N TYR A 50 -15.44 7.28 7.01
CA TYR A 50 -14.24 7.65 7.76
C TYR A 50 -13.69 6.51 8.63
N LYS A 51 -14.55 5.77 9.34
CA LYS A 51 -14.14 4.63 10.16
C LYS A 51 -13.57 3.51 9.31
N HIS A 52 -14.04 3.36 8.07
CA HIS A 52 -13.51 2.38 7.15
C HIS A 52 -12.10 2.77 6.68
N ILE A 53 -11.85 4.04 6.32
CA ILE A 53 -10.50 4.53 6.03
C ILE A 53 -9.57 4.36 7.24
N GLN A 54 -10.05 4.69 8.44
CA GLN A 54 -9.29 4.51 9.69
C GLN A 54 -8.96 3.02 9.94
N LEU A 55 -9.89 2.11 9.67
CA LEU A 55 -9.68 0.67 9.77
C LEU A 55 -8.65 0.16 8.74
N LEU A 56 -8.74 0.64 7.50
CA LEU A 56 -7.82 0.29 6.41
C LEU A 56 -6.38 0.75 6.68
N GLU A 57 -6.20 1.93 7.28
CA GLU A 57 -4.88 2.44 7.66
C GLU A 57 -4.41 1.96 9.05
N GLY A 58 -5.29 1.32 9.81
CA GLY A 58 -5.05 0.80 11.15
C GLY A 58 -4.09 -0.39 11.20
N LYS A 59 -3.69 -0.80 12.41
CA LYS A 59 -2.72 -1.91 12.60
C LYS A 59 -3.25 -3.27 12.10
N THR A 60 -4.57 -3.47 12.16
CA THR A 60 -5.25 -4.73 11.79
C THR A 60 -6.14 -4.49 10.58
N ALA A 61 -5.54 -4.11 9.45
CA ALA A 61 -6.30 -3.83 8.23
C ALA A 61 -6.89 -5.13 7.63
N PRO A 62 -8.20 -5.17 7.34
CA PRO A 62 -8.82 -6.29 6.64
C PRO A 62 -8.40 -6.33 5.17
N SER A 63 -8.81 -7.39 4.46
CA SER A 63 -8.73 -7.40 3.00
C SER A 63 -9.60 -6.30 2.41
N VAL A 64 -9.00 -5.47 1.56
CA VAL A 64 -9.72 -4.39 0.86
C VAL A 64 -10.46 -5.01 -0.32
N ARG A 65 -11.77 -4.72 -0.44
CA ARG A 65 -12.53 -5.11 -1.63
C ARG A 65 -12.15 -4.22 -2.80
N LEU A 66 -12.21 -4.76 -4.02
CA LEU A 66 -11.85 -4.02 -5.23
C LEU A 66 -12.74 -2.78 -5.46
N ASP A 67 -14.04 -2.88 -5.18
CA ASP A 67 -14.98 -1.75 -5.27
C ASP A 67 -14.60 -0.59 -4.33
N THR A 68 -14.12 -0.91 -3.13
CA THR A 68 -13.68 0.08 -2.15
C THR A 68 -12.34 0.68 -2.58
N LEU A 69 -11.45 -0.14 -3.14
CA LEU A 69 -10.17 0.34 -3.65
C LEU A 69 -10.36 1.29 -4.84
N GLU A 70 -11.29 0.99 -5.74
CA GLU A 70 -11.65 1.87 -6.86
C GLU A 70 -12.12 3.23 -6.37
N LYS A 71 -13.02 3.27 -5.38
CA LYS A 71 -13.47 4.51 -4.73
C LYS A 71 -12.31 5.31 -4.11
N ILE A 72 -11.38 4.64 -3.43
CA ILE A 72 -10.19 5.27 -2.88
C ILE A 72 -9.31 5.86 -3.99
N CYS A 73 -9.13 5.14 -5.10
CA CYS A 73 -8.39 5.63 -6.27
C CYS A 73 -9.05 6.87 -6.88
N LEU A 74 -10.39 6.89 -6.98
CA LEU A 74 -11.15 8.07 -7.40
C LEU A 74 -10.90 9.26 -6.46
N GLY A 75 -10.83 9.04 -5.14
CA GLY A 75 -10.51 10.08 -4.16
C GLY A 75 -9.09 10.67 -4.33
N PHE A 76 -8.17 9.93 -4.94
CA PHE A 76 -6.83 10.40 -5.31
C PHE A 76 -6.73 10.92 -6.75
N ALA A 77 -7.79 10.83 -7.55
CA ALA A 77 -7.78 11.04 -9.00
C ALA A 77 -6.77 10.13 -9.74
N LEU A 78 -6.63 8.88 -9.28
CA LEU A 78 -5.76 7.86 -9.86
C LEU A 78 -6.57 6.75 -10.52
N LYS A 79 -6.02 6.14 -11.57
CA LYS A 79 -6.54 4.90 -12.14
C LYS A 79 -6.09 3.71 -11.29
N LEU A 80 -6.87 2.63 -11.33
CA LEU A 80 -6.60 1.45 -10.51
C LEU A 80 -5.23 0.80 -10.80
N HIS A 81 -4.76 0.81 -12.06
CA HIS A 81 -3.45 0.26 -12.39
C HIS A 81 -2.29 1.11 -11.85
N GLU A 82 -2.43 2.44 -11.86
CA GLU A 82 -1.43 3.38 -11.32
C GLU A 82 -1.26 3.23 -9.81
N PHE A 83 -2.33 2.82 -9.11
CA PHE A 83 -2.24 2.49 -7.69
C PHE A 83 -1.26 1.33 -7.42
N PHE A 84 -1.32 0.28 -8.26
CA PHE A 84 -0.48 -0.92 -8.15
C PHE A 84 0.88 -0.80 -8.83
N ASP A 85 1.12 0.27 -9.59
CA ASP A 85 2.43 0.59 -10.17
C ASP A 85 3.36 1.19 -9.12
N ASP A 86 3.70 0.38 -8.11
CA ASP A 86 4.62 0.73 -7.03
C ASP A 86 5.54 -0.46 -6.71
N PRO A 87 6.84 -0.22 -6.46
CA PRO A 87 7.81 -1.28 -6.15
C PRO A 87 7.44 -2.13 -4.93
N VAL A 88 6.55 -1.65 -4.04
CA VAL A 88 6.01 -2.43 -2.92
C VAL A 88 5.30 -3.70 -3.39
N PHE A 89 4.67 -3.69 -4.58
CA PHE A 89 3.90 -4.83 -5.13
C PHE A 89 4.76 -5.85 -5.90
N THR A 90 6.08 -5.80 -5.78
CA THR A 90 6.98 -6.75 -6.45
C THR A 90 6.96 -8.15 -5.82
N HIS A 91 7.30 -9.15 -6.65
CA HIS A 91 7.40 -10.57 -6.30
C HIS A 91 8.81 -10.99 -5.88
N ALA A 92 9.72 -10.04 -5.62
CA ALA A 92 11.12 -10.32 -5.31
C ALA A 92 11.29 -11.36 -4.19
N ASP A 93 10.40 -11.34 -3.20
CA ASP A 93 10.37 -12.27 -2.07
C ASP A 93 10.03 -13.73 -2.46
N ARG A 94 9.36 -13.96 -3.60
CA ARG A 94 8.90 -15.27 -4.06
C ARG A 94 9.79 -15.90 -5.14
N ILE A 95 10.43 -15.08 -5.97
CA ILE A 95 11.31 -15.57 -7.05
C ILE A 95 12.54 -16.31 -6.46
N ALA A 96 13.04 -15.86 -5.30
CA ALA A 96 14.15 -16.49 -4.58
C ALA A 96 13.86 -17.93 -4.06
N ILE A 97 12.59 -18.37 -4.04
CA ILE A 97 12.22 -19.71 -3.56
C ILE A 97 12.35 -20.77 -4.68
N SER A 98 12.32 -20.36 -5.95
CA SER A 98 12.38 -21.28 -7.10
C SER A 98 13.74 -22.00 -7.27
N GLY A 99 14.81 -21.54 -6.60
CA GLY A 99 16.16 -22.10 -6.70
C GLY A 99 16.47 -23.32 -5.81
N LYS A 100 15.54 -23.76 -4.94
CA LYS A 100 15.73 -24.98 -4.13
C LYS A 100 14.96 -26.17 -4.73
N THR A 101 15.38 -26.62 -5.91
CA THR A 101 15.05 -27.99 -6.35
C THR A 101 15.69 -28.96 -5.36
N LYS A 102 14.86 -29.80 -4.73
CA LYS A 102 15.28 -30.84 -3.79
C LYS A 102 16.34 -31.73 -4.45
N THR A 103 17.61 -31.60 -4.04
CA THR A 103 18.65 -32.59 -4.34
C THR A 103 18.28 -33.90 -3.67
N ALA A 104 18.38 -34.97 -4.46
CA ALA A 104 18.09 -36.36 -4.12
C ALA A 104 18.54 -36.79 -2.71
N ARG A 105 17.69 -37.58 -2.04
CA ARG A 105 18.17 -38.57 -1.06
C ARG A 105 17.93 -39.96 -1.65
N LYS A 106 19.05 -40.67 -1.70
CA LYS A 106 19.29 -42.04 -2.16
C LYS A 106 18.55 -43.05 -1.30
#